data_AF-A0A2K0UEE6-F1
#
_entry.id   AF-A0A2K0UEE6-F1
#
_cell.length_a   1.000
_cell.length_b   1.000
_cell.length_c   1.000
_cell.angle_alpha   90.00
_cell.angle_beta   90.00
_cell.angle_gamma   90.00
#
_symmetry.space_group_name_H-M   'P 1'
#
loop_
_entity.id
_entity.type
_entity.pdbx_description
1 polymer ?
#
loop_
_entity_poly.entity_id
_entity_poly.type
_entity_poly.pdbx_seq_one_letter_code
_entity_poly.pdbx_strand_id
1 'polypeptide(L)'
;MGPYPYFLDPDGKNRVIGERAFALLANGPTLADQHVYTTREEHLAHCKYLLRRTHRAAEGKVQLNDENKQFWHAAHCLEELSNPNKKPMDELNEGFYVGFAPCTIDVPV
;
A
#
# COMPACT_ATOMS: atom_id res chain seq x y z
N MET A 1 -9.26 -14.22 -1.94
CA MET A 1 -9.00 -13.81 -3.34
C MET A 1 -7.68 -14.32 -3.94
N GLY A 2 -6.95 -15.28 -3.34
CA GLY A 2 -5.62 -15.69 -3.86
C GLY A 2 -4.54 -14.59 -3.65
N PRO A 3 -3.29 -14.81 -4.07
CA PRO A 3 -2.13 -14.00 -3.62
C PRO A 3 -2.08 -12.55 -4.16
N TYR A 4 -2.84 -12.24 -5.22
CA TYR A 4 -2.90 -10.88 -5.80
C TYR A 4 -4.36 -10.42 -5.88
N PRO A 5 -4.93 -9.90 -4.78
CA PRO A 5 -6.30 -9.38 -4.71
C PRO A 5 -6.37 -7.91 -5.17
N TYR A 6 -5.71 -7.60 -6.29
CA TYR A 6 -5.59 -6.25 -6.85
C TYR A 6 -6.21 -6.20 -8.24
N PHE A 7 -6.83 -5.07 -8.57
CA PHE A 7 -7.57 -4.86 -9.81
C PHE A 7 -7.21 -3.51 -10.43
N LEU A 8 -7.30 -3.42 -11.75
CA LEU A 8 -7.05 -2.18 -12.51
C LEU A 8 -8.33 -1.34 -12.67
N ASP A 9 -9.48 -1.87 -12.25
CA ASP A 9 -10.78 -1.20 -12.29
C ASP A 9 -11.57 -1.46 -10.99
N PRO A 10 -12.45 -0.53 -10.62
CA PRO A 10 -13.28 -0.65 -9.41
C PRO A 10 -14.35 -1.75 -9.52
N ASP A 11 -14.73 -2.17 -10.73
CA ASP A 11 -15.72 -3.24 -10.94
C ASP A 11 -15.15 -4.65 -10.74
N GLY A 12 -13.83 -4.77 -10.52
CA GLY A 12 -13.15 -6.05 -10.32
C GLY A 12 -13.01 -6.91 -11.58
N LYS A 13 -13.12 -6.33 -12.78
CA LYS A 13 -13.10 -7.07 -14.05
C LYS A 13 -11.69 -7.41 -14.53
N ASN A 14 -10.71 -6.56 -14.23
CA ASN A 14 -9.33 -6.65 -14.69
C ASN A 14 -8.40 -6.89 -13.51
N ARG A 15 -8.25 -8.16 -13.15
CA ARG A 15 -7.39 -8.57 -12.04
C ARG A 15 -5.90 -8.53 -12.42
N VAL A 16 -5.06 -8.12 -11.48
CA VAL A 16 -3.60 -8.25 -11.59
C VAL A 16 -3.19 -9.72 -11.44
N ILE A 17 -2.62 -10.29 -12.50
CA ILE A 17 -2.44 -11.75 -12.65
C ILE A 17 -1.21 -12.33 -11.93
N GLY A 18 -0.43 -11.53 -11.20
CA GLY A 18 0.74 -12.02 -10.48
C GLY A 18 1.79 -10.96 -10.17
N GLU A 19 2.91 -11.39 -9.58
CA GLU A 19 4.01 -10.54 -9.13
C GLU A 19 4.56 -9.66 -10.25
N ARG A 20 4.86 -10.26 -11.40
CA ARG A 20 5.44 -9.54 -12.54
C ARG A 20 4.49 -8.46 -13.06
N ALA A 21 3.20 -8.75 -13.16
CA ALA A 21 2.22 -7.78 -13.61
C ALA A 21 2.10 -6.62 -12.61
N PHE A 22 2.09 -6.94 -11.31
CA PHE A 22 2.05 -5.94 -10.24
C PHE A 22 3.32 -5.06 -10.23
N ALA A 23 4.51 -5.64 -10.37
CA ALA A 23 5.77 -4.92 -10.38
C ALA A 23 5.90 -3.94 -11.55
N LEU A 24 5.32 -4.26 -12.71
CA LEU A 24 5.33 -3.37 -13.87
C LEU A 24 4.49 -2.10 -13.66
N LEU A 25 3.50 -2.13 -12.76
CA LEU A 25 2.69 -0.95 -12.42
C LEU A 25 3.56 0.17 -11.81
N ALA A 26 4.62 -0.18 -11.07
CA ALA A 26 5.54 0.81 -10.48
C ALA A 26 6.22 1.73 -11.52
N ASN A 27 6.30 1.27 -12.77
CA ASN A 27 6.85 2.02 -13.90
C ASN A 27 5.75 2.55 -14.85
N GLY A 28 4.50 2.61 -14.38
CA GLY A 28 3.38 3.15 -15.15
C GLY A 28 3.66 4.60 -15.58
N PRO A 29 3.39 4.98 -16.85
CA PRO A 29 3.72 6.31 -17.37
C PRO A 29 2.88 7.42 -16.74
N THR A 30 1.74 7.08 -16.13
CA THR A 30 0.90 8.01 -15.36
C THR A 30 0.59 7.46 -13.97
N LEU A 31 0.14 8.33 -13.07
CA LEU A 31 -0.35 7.91 -11.75
C LEU A 31 -1.55 6.95 -11.85
N ALA A 32 -2.39 7.08 -12.88
CA ALA A 32 -3.51 6.17 -13.10
C ALA A 32 -3.01 4.75 -13.39
N ASP A 33 -1.91 4.60 -14.14
CA ASP A 33 -1.30 3.31 -14.44
C ASP A 33 -0.61 2.66 -13.23
N GLN A 34 -0.31 3.47 -12.21
CA GLN A 34 0.27 3.02 -10.94
C GLN A 34 -0.79 2.63 -9.92
N HIS A 35 -2.06 2.97 -10.14
CA HIS A 35 -3.11 2.76 -9.15
C HIS A 35 -3.75 1.38 -9.27
N VAL A 36 -4.00 0.74 -8.12
CA VAL A 36 -4.77 -0.51 -8.03
C VAL A 36 -5.95 -0.35 -7.08
N TYR A 37 -7.02 -1.08 -7.37
CA TYR A 37 -8.19 -1.24 -6.52
C TYR A 37 -8.09 -2.54 -5.73
N THR A 38 -8.54 -2.52 -4.49
CA THR A 38 -8.50 -3.67 -3.59
C THR A 38 -9.63 -3.59 -2.56
N THR A 39 -9.73 -4.62 -1.73
CA THR A 39 -10.74 -4.68 -0.67
C THR A 39 -10.26 -3.95 0.57
N ARG A 40 -11.19 -3.54 1.43
CA ARG A 40 -10.84 -2.98 2.73
C ARG A 40 -10.05 -3.95 3.60
N GLU A 41 -10.31 -5.25 3.51
CA GLU A 41 -9.52 -6.25 4.21
C GLU A 41 -8.03 -6.16 3.88
N GLU A 42 -7.70 -6.08 2.60
CA GLU A 42 -6.32 -6.00 2.12
C GLU A 42 -5.68 -4.66 2.47
N HIS A 43 -6.43 -3.56 2.39
CA HIS A 43 -5.96 -2.25 2.80
C HIS A 43 -5.64 -2.18 4.30
N LEU A 44 -6.50 -2.73 5.16
CA LEU A 44 -6.24 -2.79 6.60
C LEU A 44 -5.07 -3.73 6.94
N ALA A 45 -4.87 -4.81 6.18
CA ALA A 45 -3.70 -5.66 6.31
C ALA A 45 -2.41 -4.89 5.99
N HIS A 46 -2.41 -4.08 4.92
CA HIS A 46 -1.32 -3.16 4.58
C HIS A 46 -1.05 -2.15 5.71
N CYS A 47 -2.07 -1.43 6.20
CA CYS A 47 -1.91 -0.46 7.29
C CYS A 47 -1.33 -1.12 8.55
N LYS A 48 -1.81 -2.31 8.92
CA LYS A 48 -1.30 -3.09 10.07
C LYS A 48 0.16 -3.50 9.87
N TYR A 49 0.55 -3.91 8.65
CA TYR A 49 1.93 -4.24 8.33
C TYR A 49 2.85 -3.01 8.48
N LEU A 50 2.44 -1.86 7.94
CA LEU A 50 3.21 -0.62 8.02
C LEU A 50 3.36 -0.14 9.46
N LEU A 51 2.30 -0.12 10.26
CA LEU A 51 2.39 0.27 11.68
C LEU A 51 3.35 -0.63 12.48
N ARG A 52 3.37 -1.94 12.21
CA ARG A 52 4.36 -2.86 12.78
C ARG A 52 5.79 -2.55 12.32
N ARG A 53 5.96 -2.08 11.09
CA ARG A 53 7.27 -1.66 10.56
C ARG A 53 7.72 -0.34 11.18
N THR A 54 6.82 0.63 11.33
CA THR A 54 7.06 1.90 12.01
C THR A 54 7.45 1.69 13.46
N HIS A 55 6.76 0.80 14.19
CA HIS A 55 7.15 0.43 15.55
C HIS A 55 8.58 -0.13 15.60
N ARG A 56 8.91 -1.10 14.73
CA ARG A 56 10.27 -1.65 14.64
C ARG A 56 11.32 -0.60 14.29
N ALA A 57 10.96 0.42 13.49
CA ALA A 57 11.84 1.53 13.17
C ALA A 57 12.07 2.46 14.38
N ALA A 58 11.03 2.71 15.18
CA ALA A 58 11.15 3.43 16.44
C ALA A 58 12.04 2.68 17.46
N GLU A 59 12.07 1.35 17.41
CA GLU A 59 13.01 0.51 18.17
C GLU A 59 14.42 0.44 17.55
N GLY A 60 14.68 1.12 16.42
CA GLY A 60 15.97 1.08 15.72
C GLY A 60 16.28 -0.23 14.98
N LYS A 61 15.30 -1.14 14.82
CA LYS A 61 15.50 -2.47 14.21
C LYS A 61 15.47 -2.44 12.68
N VAL A 62 14.81 -1.45 12.08
CA VAL A 62 14.68 -1.29 10.62
C VAL A 62 14.66 0.20 10.25
N GLN A 63 14.98 0.53 9.00
CA GLN A 63 14.74 1.86 8.45
C GLN A 63 13.42 1.89 7.64
N LEU A 64 12.72 3.01 7.74
CA LEU A 64 11.57 3.33 6.89
C LEU A 64 12.05 4.01 5.61
N ASN A 65 11.29 3.84 4.52
CA ASN A 65 11.51 4.63 3.31
C ASN A 65 10.95 6.06 3.51
N ASP A 66 11.22 6.92 2.53
CA ASP A 66 10.87 8.34 2.62
C ASP A 66 9.38 8.64 2.72
N GLU A 67 8.53 7.71 2.26
CA GLU A 67 7.08 7.83 2.30
C GLU A 67 6.50 7.35 3.63
N ASN A 68 6.90 6.17 4.09
CA ASN A 68 6.41 5.55 5.32
C ASN A 68 6.89 6.27 6.59
N LYS A 69 7.99 7.03 6.50
CA LYS A 69 8.47 7.86 7.63
C LYS A 69 7.65 9.15 7.81
N GLN A 70 6.81 9.51 6.85
CA GLN A 70 6.02 10.74 6.92
C GLN A 70 4.87 10.59 7.91
N PHE A 71 4.62 11.65 8.67
CA PHE A 71 3.53 11.68 9.65
C PHE A 71 2.15 11.43 9.01
N TRP A 72 1.89 11.98 7.83
CA TRP A 72 0.60 11.82 7.14
C TRP A 72 0.28 10.35 6.86
N HIS A 73 1.27 9.53 6.54
CA HIS A 73 1.05 8.12 6.22
C HIS A 73 0.76 7.31 7.50
N ALA A 74 1.45 7.63 8.61
CA ALA A 74 1.14 7.06 9.91
C ALA A 74 -0.26 7.45 10.39
N ALA A 75 -0.65 8.72 10.23
CA ALA A 75 -1.98 9.21 10.56
C ALA A 75 -3.07 8.50 9.74
N HIS A 76 -2.89 8.39 8.42
CA HIS A 76 -3.78 7.64 7.52
C HIS A 76 -4.03 6.22 8.01
N CYS A 77 -2.97 5.48 8.36
CA CYS A 77 -3.10 4.11 8.85
C CYS A 77 -3.88 4.02 10.17
N LEU A 78 -3.75 5.01 11.06
CA LEU A 78 -4.49 5.06 12.32
C LEU A 78 -5.96 5.43 12.11
N GLU A 79 -6.24 6.37 11.20
CA GLU A 79 -7.58 6.76 10.81
C GLU A 79 -8.34 5.57 10.19
N GLU A 80 -7.71 4.81 9.29
CA GLU A 80 -8.35 3.65 8.68
C GLU A 80 -8.71 2.55 9.69
N LEU A 81 -7.86 2.33 10.69
CA LEU A 81 -8.12 1.36 11.75
C LEU A 81 -9.19 1.83 12.75
N SER A 82 -9.32 3.14 12.94
CA SER A 82 -10.26 3.74 13.88
C SER A 82 -11.55 4.25 13.23
N ASN A 83 -11.68 4.10 11.91
CA ASN A 83 -12.77 4.70 11.14
C ASN A 83 -14.14 4.27 11.68
N PRO A 84 -14.97 5.20 12.19
CA PRO A 84 -16.28 4.87 12.76
C PRO A 84 -17.24 4.35 11.69
N ASN A 85 -17.06 4.77 10.44
CA ASN A 85 -17.85 4.34 9.30
C ASN A 85 -17.13 3.19 8.59
N LYS A 86 -17.28 1.98 9.15
CA LYS A 86 -16.70 0.77 8.57
C LYS A 86 -17.31 0.51 7.19
N LYS A 87 -16.50 0.62 6.13
CA LYS A 87 -16.88 0.12 4.80
C LYS A 87 -16.91 -1.42 4.83
N PRO A 88 -17.65 -2.08 3.91
CA PRO A 88 -17.61 -3.52 3.76
C PRO A 88 -16.19 -4.03 3.52
N MET A 89 -15.87 -5.18 4.14
CA MET A 89 -14.51 -5.74 4.14
C MET A 89 -14.13 -6.43 2.84
N ASP A 90 -15.13 -6.93 2.12
CA ASP A 90 -15.03 -7.83 0.97
C ASP A 90 -15.34 -7.14 -0.37
N GLU A 91 -15.71 -5.86 -0.34
CA GLU A 91 -15.96 -5.05 -1.54
C GLU A 91 -14.69 -4.29 -1.99
N LEU A 92 -14.54 -4.09 -3.31
CA LEU A 92 -13.47 -3.28 -3.91
C LEU A 92 -13.75 -1.79 -3.73
N ASN A 93 -13.50 -1.28 -2.52
CA ASN A 93 -13.79 0.10 -2.13
C ASN A 93 -12.55 0.86 -1.62
N GLU A 94 -11.37 0.28 -1.77
CA GLU A 94 -10.07 0.89 -1.46
C GLU A 94 -9.13 0.82 -2.66
N GLY A 95 -8.03 1.57 -2.58
CA GLY A 95 -6.97 1.55 -3.58
C GLY A 95 -5.70 2.19 -3.08
N PHE A 96 -4.61 1.94 -3.80
CA PHE A 96 -3.32 2.55 -3.52
C PHE A 96 -2.45 2.62 -4.78
N TYR A 97 -1.43 3.46 -4.72
CA TYR A 97 -0.44 3.60 -5.79
C TYR A 97 0.72 2.64 -5.58
N VAL A 98 1.12 1.98 -6.65
CA VAL A 98 2.30 1.11 -6.72
C VAL A 98 3.45 1.95 -7.27
N GLY A 99 4.52 2.08 -6.50
CA GLY A 99 5.67 2.89 -6.89
C GLY A 99 6.91 2.56 -6.10
N PHE A 100 8.03 3.17 -6.51
CA PHE A 100 9.27 3.12 -5.77
C PHE A 100 9.38 4.33 -4.85
N ALA A 101 9.40 4.10 -3.55
CA ALA A 101 9.91 5.11 -2.63
C ALA A 101 11.45 5.09 -2.72
N PRO A 102 12.12 6.24 -2.90
CA PRO A 102 13.56 6.29 -2.81
C PRO A 102 13.97 5.75 -1.44
N CYS A 103 14.65 4.61 -1.44
CA CYS A 103 15.45 4.21 -0.29
C CYS A 103 16.74 5.00 -0.45
N THR A 104 16.86 6.14 0.21
CA THR A 104 18.17 6.76 0.41
C THR A 104 18.96 5.85 1.35
N ILE A 105 19.48 4.76 0.79
CA ILE A 105 20.74 4.23 1.30
C ILE A 105 21.69 5.39 1.05
N ASP A 106 22.10 6.07 2.12
CA ASP A 106 23.26 6.94 2.06
C ASP A 106 24.41 6.04 1.57
N VAL A 107 24.69 6.10 0.27
CA VAL A 107 25.90 5.48 -0.27
C VAL A 107 27.02 6.41 0.20
N PRO A 108 27.93 5.95 1.07
CA PRO A 108 29.06 6.79 1.46
C PRO A 108 29.81 7.19 0.19
N VAL A 109 29.96 8.50 -0.02
CA VAL A 109 30.81 9.06 -1.08
C VAL A 109 32.28 8.86 -0.73
#